data_AF-A0A522Q2Z7-F1
#
_entry.id   AF-A0A522Q2Z7-F1
#
_cell.length_a   1.000
_cell.length_b   1.000
_cell.length_c   1.000
_cell.angle_alpha   90.00
_cell.angle_beta   90.00
_cell.angle_gamma   90.00
#
_symmetry.space_group_name_H-M   'P 1'
#
loop_
_entity.id
_entity.type
_entity.pdbx_description
1 polymer ?
#
loop_
_entity_poly.entity_id
_entity_poly.type
_entity_poly.pdbx_seq_one_letter_code
_entity_poly.pdbx_strand_id
1 'polypeptide(L)'
;MCSKTAFGDSLPATPATSHVTTAKKDGILTLMGEKKTELYLGTSSWTAEGWVGSFYPEGTKPADFLQYYARHFNCVEIDSTFYRIPTAKTVEQWRDRTPKGFVFAAKAPSLITHQKVLGSVDILRKM
;
A
#
# COMPACT_ATOMS: atom_id res chain seq x y z
N MET A 1 -30.51 3.05 -0.64
CA MET A 1 -30.61 4.48 -0.99
C MET A 1 -29.32 5.17 -0.58
N CYS A 2 -28.56 5.63 -1.56
CA CYS A 2 -27.27 6.30 -1.37
C CYS A 2 -27.54 7.77 -1.07
N SER A 3 -27.23 8.21 0.15
CA SER A 3 -27.30 9.62 0.54
C SER A 3 -25.94 10.26 0.30
N LYS A 4 -25.83 11.00 -0.81
CA LYS A 4 -24.77 11.98 -1.04
C LYS A 4 -24.80 13.00 0.09
N THR A 5 -23.71 13.13 0.83
CA THR A 5 -23.42 14.35 1.61
C THR A 5 -22.06 14.85 1.17
N ALA A 6 -22.05 16.05 0.60
CA ALA A 6 -20.88 16.77 0.19
C ALA A 6 -20.10 17.22 1.43
N PHE A 7 -18.78 17.05 1.40
CA PHE A 7 -17.86 17.77 2.28
C PHE A 7 -16.94 18.59 1.37
N GLY A 8 -17.31 19.85 1.21
CA GLY A 8 -16.36 20.88 0.84
C GLY A 8 -15.71 21.36 2.13
N ASP A 9 -14.39 21.25 2.20
CA ASP A 9 -13.53 22.30 2.74
C ASP A 9 -12.10 22.01 2.26
N SER A 10 -11.56 22.97 1.54
CA SER A 10 -10.25 22.95 0.91
C SER A 10 -9.14 22.86 1.96
N LEU A 11 -8.40 21.76 1.97
CA LEU A 11 -7.09 21.72 2.61
C LEU A 11 -6.12 22.63 1.84
N PRO A 12 -5.32 23.47 2.52
CA PRO A 12 -4.32 24.27 1.84
C PRO A 12 -3.29 23.35 1.19
N ALA A 13 -3.12 23.48 -0.13
CA ALA A 13 -1.99 22.87 -0.82
C ALA A 13 -0.70 23.41 -0.18
N THR A 14 0.05 22.54 0.47
CA THR A 14 1.41 22.84 0.92
C THR A 14 2.27 23.11 -0.32
N PRO A 15 3.00 24.24 -0.40
CA PRO A 15 3.95 24.40 -1.47
C PRO A 15 5.08 23.40 -1.25
N ALA A 16 5.20 22.43 -2.16
CA ALA A 16 6.41 21.64 -2.31
C ALA A 16 7.56 22.61 -2.66
N THR A 17 8.17 23.19 -1.63
CA THR A 17 9.34 24.06 -1.78
C THR A 17 10.52 23.15 -2.03
N SER A 18 10.77 22.83 -3.29
CA SER A 18 12.04 22.31 -3.74
C SER A 18 13.07 23.42 -3.55
N HIS A 19 13.87 23.32 -2.48
CA HIS A 19 15.07 24.13 -2.35
C HIS A 19 16.06 23.68 -3.43
N VAL A 20 15.99 24.32 -4.60
CA VAL A 20 17.03 24.26 -5.64
C VAL A 20 18.27 24.93 -5.04
N THR A 21 19.26 24.14 -4.65
CA THR A 21 20.57 24.68 -4.27
C THR A 21 21.39 24.87 -5.53
N THR A 22 21.52 26.11 -5.98
CA THR A 22 22.35 26.47 -7.13
C THR A 22 23.82 26.46 -6.73
N ALA A 23 24.64 25.60 -7.34
CA ALA A 23 26.09 25.70 -7.28
C ALA A 23 26.63 25.96 -8.69
N LYS A 24 27.24 27.13 -8.89
CA LYS A 24 27.89 27.52 -10.16
C LYS A 24 29.32 27.00 -10.14
N LYS A 25 29.63 26.00 -10.97
CA LYS A 25 31.01 25.64 -11.28
C LYS A 25 31.17 25.59 -12.80
N ASP A 26 32.09 26.41 -13.31
CA ASP A 26 32.64 26.35 -14.67
C ASP A 26 31.67 26.49 -15.85
N GLY A 27 30.60 27.29 -15.69
CA GLY A 27 29.81 27.81 -16.82
C GLY A 27 28.90 26.81 -17.53
N ILE A 28 28.82 25.57 -17.05
CA ILE A 28 27.85 24.56 -17.52
C ILE A 28 26.81 24.33 -16.41
N LEU A 29 25.54 24.56 -16.73
CA LEU A 29 24.43 24.17 -15.86
C LEU A 29 24.31 22.64 -15.88
N THR A 30 24.84 21.96 -14.88
CA THR A 30 24.56 20.55 -14.65
C THR A 30 23.24 20.44 -13.87
N LEU A 31 22.17 19.97 -14.51
CA LEU A 31 20.93 19.61 -13.83
C LEU A 31 21.18 18.33 -13.01
N MET A 32 21.55 18.49 -11.75
CA MET A 32 21.71 17.38 -10.80
C MET A 32 20.33 16.90 -10.35
N GLY A 33 19.91 15.77 -10.90
CA GLY A 33 19.02 14.80 -10.23
C GLY A 33 17.53 14.99 -10.48
N GLU A 34 16.99 14.26 -11.45
CA GLU A 34 15.57 13.89 -11.43
C GLU A 34 15.31 13.04 -10.18
N LYS A 35 14.44 13.54 -9.29
CA LYS A 35 13.96 12.75 -8.17
C LYS A 35 13.01 11.70 -8.74
N LYS A 36 13.48 10.47 -8.92
CA LYS A 36 12.64 9.36 -9.37
C LYS A 36 11.59 9.09 -8.30
N THR A 37 10.32 9.40 -8.60
CA THR A 37 9.20 9.04 -7.75
C THR A 37 8.89 7.56 -7.96
N GLU A 38 9.05 6.75 -6.92
CA GLU A 38 8.66 5.34 -6.96
C GLU A 38 7.13 5.25 -6.86
N LEU A 39 6.50 4.79 -7.95
CA LEU A 39 5.05 4.60 -8.04
C LEU A 39 4.68 3.17 -7.62
N TYR A 40 3.71 3.05 -6.71
CA TYR A 40 3.15 1.77 -6.29
C TYR A 40 1.77 1.58 -6.91
N LEU A 41 1.61 0.50 -7.68
CA LEU A 41 0.37 0.14 -8.35
C LEU A 41 -0.02 -1.29 -7.94
N GLY A 42 -1.28 -1.43 -7.53
CA GLY A 42 -1.84 -2.68 -7.05
C GLY A 42 -3.35 -2.59 -6.89
N THR A 43 -3.93 -3.62 -6.27
CA THR A 43 -5.36 -3.82 -6.05
C THR A 43 -5.64 -3.96 -4.55
N SER A 44 -6.92 -3.96 -4.17
CA SER A 44 -7.30 -4.11 -2.75
C SER A 44 -7.21 -5.56 -2.22
N SER A 45 -6.93 -6.53 -3.10
CA SER A 45 -6.83 -7.95 -2.78
C SER A 45 -6.15 -8.73 -3.92
N TRP A 46 -5.67 -9.93 -3.60
CA TRP A 46 -5.12 -10.93 -4.54
C TRP A 46 -5.89 -12.26 -4.53
N THR A 47 -6.94 -12.42 -3.72
CA THR A 47 -7.59 -13.72 -3.49
C THR A 47 -8.84 -13.98 -4.32
N ALA A 48 -9.13 -13.15 -5.32
CA ALA A 48 -10.33 -13.29 -6.14
C ALA A 48 -10.24 -14.51 -7.08
N GLU A 49 -11.00 -15.57 -6.78
CA GLU A 49 -11.01 -16.79 -7.60
C GLU A 49 -11.51 -16.55 -9.04
N GLY A 50 -12.40 -15.56 -9.24
CA GLY A 50 -12.87 -15.17 -10.57
C GLY A 50 -11.79 -14.58 -11.49
N TRP A 51 -10.56 -14.38 -10.98
CA TRP A 51 -9.42 -13.97 -11.79
C TRP A 51 -8.71 -15.15 -12.46
N VAL A 52 -9.04 -16.40 -12.11
CA VAL A 52 -8.54 -17.59 -12.82
C VAL A 52 -9.12 -17.63 -14.23
N GLY A 53 -8.25 -17.74 -15.23
CA GLY A 53 -8.57 -17.68 -16.65
C GLY A 53 -8.50 -16.28 -17.25
N SER A 54 -8.51 -15.20 -16.44
CA SER A 54 -8.43 -13.81 -16.93
C SER A 54 -7.12 -13.12 -16.58
N PHE A 55 -6.69 -13.23 -15.31
CA PHE A 55 -5.41 -12.70 -14.83
C PHE A 55 -4.49 -13.81 -14.33
N TYR A 56 -5.02 -14.77 -13.57
CA TYR A 56 -4.30 -15.97 -13.20
C TYR A 56 -4.44 -17.03 -14.31
N PRO A 57 -3.37 -17.78 -14.65
CA PRO A 57 -3.45 -18.89 -15.58
C PRO A 57 -4.49 -19.92 -15.15
N GLU A 58 -5.06 -20.64 -16.10
CA GLU A 58 -5.99 -21.72 -15.79
C GLU A 58 -5.36 -22.76 -14.85
N GLY A 59 -6.14 -23.22 -13.87
CA GLY A 59 -5.68 -24.19 -12.87
C GLY A 59 -4.78 -23.62 -11.77
N THR A 60 -4.53 -22.30 -11.74
CA THR A 60 -3.78 -21.68 -10.64
C THR A 60 -4.48 -21.93 -9.30
N LYS A 61 -3.74 -22.45 -8.32
CA LYS A 61 -4.28 -22.72 -6.99
C LYS A 61 -4.30 -21.44 -6.15
N PRO A 62 -5.26 -21.27 -5.22
CA PRO A 62 -5.31 -20.08 -4.35
C PRO A 62 -4.03 -19.80 -3.56
N ALA A 63 -3.28 -20.85 -3.21
CA ALA A 63 -1.98 -20.72 -2.55
C ALA A 63 -0.96 -19.94 -3.41
N ASP A 64 -1.04 -20.06 -4.73
CA ASP A 64 -0.05 -19.50 -5.66
C ASP A 64 -0.44 -18.10 -6.14
N PHE A 65 -1.65 -17.63 -5.82
CA PHE A 65 -2.17 -16.33 -6.25
C PHE A 65 -1.25 -15.17 -5.87
N LEU A 66 -0.81 -15.10 -4.61
CA LEU A 66 0.07 -14.01 -4.16
C LEU A 66 1.40 -14.00 -4.92
N GLN A 67 1.98 -15.19 -5.14
CA GLN A 67 3.26 -15.29 -5.84
C GLN A 67 3.13 -14.89 -7.31
N TYR A 68 2.02 -15.25 -7.97
CA TYR A 68 1.76 -14.82 -9.34
C TYR A 68 1.46 -13.32 -9.43
N TYR A 69 0.62 -12.82 -8.51
CA TYR A 69 0.24 -11.42 -8.41
C TYR A 69 1.46 -10.51 -8.28
N ALA A 70 2.40 -10.88 -7.40
CA ALA A 70 3.60 -10.11 -7.11
C ALA A 70 4.65 -10.10 -8.25
N ARG A 71 4.41 -10.82 -9.35
CA ARG A 71 5.20 -10.70 -10.59
C ARG A 71 4.73 -9.54 -11.47
N HIS A 72 3.49 -9.06 -11.27
CA HIS A 72 2.85 -8.06 -12.13
C HIS A 72 2.68 -6.71 -11.43
N PHE A 73 2.49 -6.73 -10.10
CA PHE A 73 2.31 -5.54 -9.27
C PHE A 73 3.40 -5.45 -8.21
N ASN A 74 3.66 -4.23 -7.72
CA ASN A 74 4.67 -3.97 -6.68
C ASN A 74 4.06 -3.67 -5.30
N CYS A 75 2.73 -3.58 -5.21
CA CYS A 75 2.05 -3.49 -3.93
C CYS A 75 0.67 -4.16 -3.93
N VAL A 76 0.10 -4.35 -2.74
CA VAL A 76 -1.30 -4.75 -2.58
C VAL A 76 -1.85 -4.23 -1.25
N GLU A 77 -3.13 -3.87 -1.21
CA GLU A 77 -3.84 -3.62 0.05
C GLU A 77 -4.24 -4.95 0.70
N ILE A 78 -4.26 -4.99 2.03
CA ILE A 78 -4.79 -6.11 2.79
C ILE A 78 -6.02 -5.66 3.58
N ASP A 79 -7.21 -6.00 3.10
CA ASP A 79 -8.47 -5.72 3.79
C ASP A 79 -8.75 -6.66 4.97
N SER A 80 -8.25 -7.90 4.91
CA SER A 80 -8.57 -8.93 5.92
C SER A 80 -8.09 -8.57 7.33
N THR A 81 -7.04 -7.74 7.44
CA THR A 81 -6.49 -7.24 8.71
C THR A 81 -7.47 -6.34 9.46
N PHE A 82 -8.44 -5.75 8.77
CA PHE A 82 -9.55 -4.99 9.39
C PHE A 82 -10.39 -5.87 10.32
N TYR A 83 -10.59 -7.14 9.94
CA TYR A 83 -11.44 -8.08 10.68
C TYR A 83 -10.65 -8.92 11.68
N ARG A 84 -9.39 -9.26 11.36
CA ARG A 84 -8.55 -10.10 12.22
C ARG A 84 -7.08 -9.74 12.08
N ILE A 85 -6.38 -9.59 13.21
CA ILE A 85 -4.92 -9.44 13.22
C ILE A 85 -4.28 -10.76 12.74
N PRO A 86 -3.45 -10.74 11.68
CA PRO A 86 -2.80 -11.94 11.17
C PRO A 86 -1.76 -12.48 12.16
N THR A 87 -1.49 -13.77 12.11
CA THR A 87 -0.39 -14.36 12.89
C THR A 87 0.96 -13.98 12.28
N ALA A 88 2.04 -13.97 13.09
CA ALA A 88 3.39 -13.73 12.59
C ALA A 88 3.75 -14.67 11.43
N LYS A 89 3.42 -15.96 11.55
CA LYS A 89 3.61 -16.97 10.50
C LYS A 89 2.91 -16.61 9.19
N THR A 90 1.71 -16.03 9.26
CA THR A 90 0.97 -15.59 8.07
C THR A 90 1.71 -14.45 7.37
N VAL A 91 2.21 -13.47 8.14
CA VAL A 91 2.97 -12.34 7.60
C VAL A 91 4.30 -12.80 7.00
N GLU A 92 5.00 -13.74 7.65
CA GLU A 92 6.20 -14.38 7.12
C GLU A 92 5.93 -15.09 5.79
N GLN A 93 4.82 -15.83 5.68
CA GLN A 93 4.43 -16.47 4.43
C GLN A 93 4.14 -15.47 3.31
N TRP A 94 3.58 -14.29 3.61
CA TRP A 94 3.40 -13.24 2.61
C TRP A 94 4.73 -12.67 2.14
N ARG A 95 5.65 -12.40 3.07
CA ARG A 95 7.02 -11.95 2.76
C ARG A 95 7.74 -12.97 1.86
N ASP A 96 7.69 -14.24 2.22
CA ASP A 96 8.45 -15.29 1.50
C ASP A 96 7.90 -15.57 0.09
N ARG A 97 6.65 -15.18 -0.19
CA ARG A 97 6.00 -15.35 -1.50
C ARG A 97 6.11 -14.12 -2.40
N THR A 98 6.68 -13.02 -1.93
CA THR A 98 6.78 -11.76 -2.67
C THR A 98 8.23 -11.33 -2.87
N PRO A 99 8.55 -10.64 -3.98
CA PRO A 99 9.90 -10.18 -4.23
C PRO A 99 10.33 -9.09 -3.25
N LYS A 100 11.64 -8.91 -3.10
CA LYS A 100 12.19 -7.82 -2.30
C LYS A 100 11.68 -6.47 -2.81
N GLY A 101 11.18 -5.64 -1.89
CA GLY A 101 10.63 -4.32 -2.21
C GLY A 101 9.13 -4.32 -2.51
N PHE A 102 8.47 -5.47 -2.51
CA PHE A 102 7.01 -5.52 -2.56
C PHE A 102 6.40 -4.94 -1.29
N VAL A 103 5.38 -4.07 -1.44
CA VAL A 103 4.77 -3.33 -0.33
C VAL A 103 3.37 -3.83 -0.04
N PHE A 104 3.08 -4.09 1.24
CA PHE A 104 1.73 -4.40 1.70
C PHE A 104 1.14 -3.19 2.42
N ALA A 105 -0.04 -2.75 1.99
CA ALA A 105 -0.83 -1.72 2.67
C ALA A 105 -1.91 -2.42 3.53
N ALA A 106 -1.57 -2.78 4.77
CA ALA A 106 -2.51 -3.44 5.66
C ALA A 106 -3.51 -2.44 6.27
N LYS A 107 -4.80 -2.76 6.18
CA LYS A 107 -5.85 -1.93 6.78
C LYS A 107 -5.81 -2.02 8.29
N ALA A 108 -5.97 -0.89 8.95
CA ALA A 108 -6.01 -0.84 10.41
C ALA A 108 -7.18 -1.69 10.95
N PRO A 109 -6.97 -2.53 11.98
CA PRO A 109 -8.02 -3.32 12.59
C PRO A 109 -9.24 -2.48 13.01
N SER A 110 -10.45 -3.02 12.82
CA SER A 110 -11.72 -2.42 13.26
C SER A 110 -11.75 -2.17 14.76
N LEU A 111 -11.02 -2.97 15.54
CA LEU A 111 -10.81 -2.76 16.98
C LEU A 111 -10.30 -1.34 17.27
N ILE A 112 -9.39 -0.84 16.44
CA ILE A 112 -8.73 0.46 16.61
C ILE A 112 -9.64 1.58 16.06
N THR A 113 -10.18 1.38 14.86
CA THR A 113 -10.87 2.44 14.12
C THR A 113 -12.34 2.61 14.51
N HIS A 114 -13.04 1.53 14.88
CA HIS A 114 -14.48 1.54 15.11
C HIS A 114 -14.86 1.21 16.55
N GLN A 115 -14.16 0.28 17.20
CA GLN A 115 -14.59 -0.20 18.52
C GLN A 115 -14.03 0.64 19.66
N LYS A 116 -12.73 0.95 19.64
CA LYS A 116 -12.07 1.63 20.76
C LYS A 116 -11.66 3.08 20.49
N VAL A 117 -11.77 3.53 19.24
CA VAL A 117 -11.49 4.89 18.72
C VAL A 117 -10.12 5.43 19.12
N LEU A 118 -9.39 6.02 18.16
CA LEU A 118 -8.02 6.50 18.36
C LEU A 118 -7.98 7.56 19.49
N GLY A 119 -7.54 7.17 20.69
CA GLY A 119 -7.51 8.03 21.89
C GLY A 119 -7.59 7.28 23.22
N SER A 120 -8.26 6.12 23.25
CA SER A 120 -8.53 5.39 24.51
C SER A 120 -7.72 4.09 24.67
N VAL A 121 -6.63 3.91 23.92
CA VAL A 121 -6.05 2.58 23.70
C VAL A 121 -4.52 2.51 23.70
N ASP A 122 -3.96 1.94 24.79
CA ASP A 122 -2.56 1.53 24.95
C ASP A 122 -2.10 0.35 24.04
N ILE A 123 -2.98 -0.14 23.16
CA ILE A 123 -2.75 -1.38 22.38
C ILE A 123 -1.60 -1.21 21.38
N LEU A 124 -1.36 0.02 20.91
CA LEU A 124 -0.29 0.34 19.95
C LEU A 124 1.12 0.29 20.57
N ARG A 125 1.25 0.26 21.91
CA ARG A 125 2.56 0.17 22.58
C ARG A 125 3.08 -1.27 22.72
N LYS A 126 2.28 -2.28 22.38
CA LYS A 126 2.59 -3.71 22.58
C LYS A 126 2.65 -4.52 21.27
N MET A 127 2.47 -3.88 20.12
CA MET A 127 2.76 -4.44 18.79
C MET A 127 4.18 -4.06 18.38
#